data_AF-A0A963VQS4-F1
#
_entry.id   AF-A0A963VQS4-F1
#
_cell.length_a   1.000
_cell.length_b   1.000
_cell.length_c   1.000
_cell.angle_alpha   90.00
_cell.angle_beta   90.00
_cell.angle_gamma   90.00
#
_symmetry.space_group_name_H-M   'P 1'
#
loop_
_entity.id
_entity.type
_entity.pdbx_description
1 polymer ?
#
loop_
_entity_poly.entity_id
_entity_poly.type
_entity_poly.pdbx_seq_one_letter_code
_entity_poly.pdbx_strand_id
1 'polypeptide(L)'
;MQRPSTGELLAGLRRALTEQVLPALTRGVPQQQLKAALHLIGRLERSWDLAASHLAEDNTDIAAVLGELLPGDGPQSLEARLARIEVAQPAGYNDPALATAAQRNLALHQLLLEQDDSAQIHALFARMAARDAIYVGDRAKEDGAG
;
A
#
# COMPACT_ATOMS: atom_id res chain seq x y z
N MET A 1 -7.32 26.77 -3.40
CA MET A 1 -6.12 26.11 -3.97
C MET A 1 -5.99 24.75 -3.31
N GLN A 2 -6.08 23.66 -4.07
CA GLN A 2 -5.77 22.32 -3.55
C GLN A 2 -4.25 22.22 -3.34
N ARG A 3 -3.83 21.63 -2.23
CA ARG A 3 -2.42 21.29 -2.00
C ARG A 3 -2.06 20.12 -2.90
N PRO A 4 -0.87 20.11 -3.53
CA PRO A 4 -0.45 19.01 -4.37
C PRO A 4 -0.31 17.72 -3.56
N SER A 5 -0.62 16.57 -4.17
CA SER A 5 -0.37 15.26 -3.56
C SER A 5 1.13 15.02 -3.38
N THR A 6 1.50 14.07 -2.53
CA THR A 6 2.91 13.68 -2.41
C THR A 6 3.42 13.06 -3.71
N GLY A 7 2.60 12.30 -4.45
CA GLY A 7 2.94 11.85 -5.81
C GLY A 7 3.26 13.01 -6.76
N GLU A 8 2.46 14.07 -6.75
CA GLU A 8 2.70 15.28 -7.56
C GLU A 8 3.99 16.00 -7.16
N LEU A 9 4.30 16.07 -5.86
CA LEU A 9 5.56 16.63 -5.37
C LEU A 9 6.78 15.79 -5.80
N LEU A 10 6.67 14.46 -5.74
CA LEU A 10 7.72 13.54 -6.19
C LEU A 10 7.94 13.63 -7.71
N ALA A 11 6.87 13.74 -8.49
CA ALA A 11 6.93 13.94 -9.94
C ALA A 11 7.64 15.27 -10.28
N GLY A 12 7.28 16.35 -9.58
CA GLY A 12 7.92 17.66 -9.71
C GLY A 12 9.42 17.61 -9.37
N LEU A 13 9.79 16.96 -8.26
CA LEU A 13 11.19 16.76 -7.86
C LEU A 13 11.97 15.96 -8.90
N ARG A 14 11.42 14.83 -9.37
CA ARG A 14 12.06 13.98 -10.38
C ARG A 14 12.31 14.76 -11.66
N ARG A 15 11.33 15.54 -12.11
CA ARG A 15 11.45 16.40 -13.29
C ARG A 15 12.56 17.43 -13.12
N ALA A 16 12.56 18.19 -12.03
CA ALA A 16 13.58 19.22 -11.78
C ALA A 16 14.99 18.63 -11.72
N LEU A 17 15.18 17.50 -11.02
CA LEU A 17 16.47 16.80 -10.95
C LEU A 17 16.92 16.28 -12.33
N THR A 18 16.00 15.77 -13.15
CA THR A 18 16.30 15.26 -14.49
C THR A 18 16.67 16.38 -15.46
N GLU A 19 15.94 17.49 -15.43
CA GLU A 19 16.10 18.59 -16.39
C GLU A 19 17.26 19.52 -16.02
N GLN A 20 17.54 19.72 -14.72
CA GLN A 20 18.46 20.75 -14.25
C GLN A 20 19.75 20.18 -13.65
N VAL A 21 19.64 19.13 -12.82
CA VAL A 21 20.79 18.62 -12.05
C VAL A 21 21.56 17.56 -12.82
N LEU A 22 20.87 16.59 -13.41
CA LEU A 22 21.50 15.48 -14.14
C LEU A 22 22.40 15.92 -15.31
N PRO A 23 22.03 16.94 -16.11
CA PRO A 23 22.89 17.43 -17.20
C PRO A 23 24.11 18.21 -16.71
N ALA A 24 24.03 18.82 -15.51
CA ALA A 24 25.11 19.59 -14.91
C ALA A 24 26.19 18.70 -14.25
N LEU A 25 25.91 17.41 -14.02
CA LEU A 25 26.86 16.48 -13.42
C LEU A 25 27.89 15.97 -14.42
N THR A 26 29.15 15.90 -13.98
CA THR A 26 30.22 15.20 -14.69
C THR A 26 29.85 13.73 -14.87
N ARG A 27 30.12 13.19 -16.06
CA ARG A 27 29.92 11.77 -16.36
C ARG A 27 30.78 10.92 -15.42
N GLY A 28 30.18 9.94 -14.77
CA GLY A 28 30.85 9.06 -13.82
C GLY A 28 29.92 8.64 -12.67
N VAL A 29 30.54 8.25 -11.56
CA VAL A 29 29.84 7.74 -10.37
C VAL A 29 28.71 8.67 -9.87
N PRO A 30 28.90 9.99 -9.75
CA PRO A 30 27.82 10.89 -9.28
C PRO A 30 26.59 10.87 -10.19
N GLN A 31 26.80 10.84 -11.51
CA GLN A 31 25.71 10.78 -12.47
C GLN A 31 24.99 9.43 -12.42
N GLN A 32 25.71 8.32 -12.22
CA GLN A 32 25.11 6.99 -12.05
C GLN A 32 24.28 6.91 -10.76
N GLN A 33 24.79 7.45 -9.66
CA GLN A 33 24.06 7.52 -8.38
C GLN A 33 22.79 8.37 -8.51
N LEU A 34 22.85 9.52 -9.19
CA LEU A 34 21.65 10.33 -9.43
C LEU A 34 20.63 9.60 -10.30
N LYS A 35 21.06 8.86 -11.34
CA LYS A 35 20.16 8.03 -12.15
C LYS A 35 19.48 6.94 -11.31
N ALA A 36 20.22 6.28 -10.42
CA ALA A 36 19.66 5.30 -9.51
C ALA A 36 18.63 5.93 -8.55
N ALA A 37 18.95 7.10 -7.98
CA ALA A 37 18.04 7.85 -7.13
C ALA A 37 16.76 8.27 -7.88
N LEU A 38 16.89 8.79 -9.11
CA LEU A 38 15.75 9.13 -9.97
C LEU A 38 14.86 7.93 -10.28
N HIS A 39 15.47 6.75 -10.46
CA HIS A 39 14.71 5.51 -10.65
C HIS A 39 13.90 5.16 -9.38
N LEU A 40 14.50 5.25 -8.20
CA LEU A 40 13.80 5.02 -6.92
C LEU A 40 12.69 6.05 -6.69
N ILE A 41 12.94 7.33 -6.95
CA ILE A 41 11.92 8.39 -6.87
C ILE A 41 10.78 8.10 -7.83
N GLY A 42 11.07 7.69 -9.07
CA GLY A 42 10.04 7.34 -10.05
C GLY A 42 9.21 6.12 -9.63
N ARG A 43 9.80 5.14 -8.94
CA ARG A 43 9.04 4.04 -8.33
C ARG A 43 8.12 4.55 -7.22
N LEU A 44 8.66 5.36 -6.30
CA LEU A 44 7.89 5.95 -5.20
C LEU A 44 6.74 6.82 -5.72
N GLU A 45 6.98 7.66 -6.72
CA GLU A 45 5.96 8.49 -7.38
C GLU A 45 4.74 7.66 -7.83
N ARG A 46 4.97 6.50 -8.46
CA ARG A 46 3.89 5.64 -8.97
C ARG A 46 3.12 4.92 -7.87
N SER A 47 3.78 4.63 -6.75
CA SER A 47 3.20 3.83 -5.67
C SER A 47 2.62 4.66 -4.54
N TRP A 48 3.08 5.90 -4.35
CA TRP A 48 2.82 6.65 -3.13
C TRP A 48 1.34 6.91 -2.90
N ASP A 49 0.65 7.42 -3.93
CA ASP A 49 -0.76 7.77 -3.82
C ASP A 49 -1.68 6.53 -3.84
N LEU A 50 -1.16 5.37 -4.24
CA LEU A 50 -1.90 4.10 -4.22
C LEU A 50 -2.00 3.50 -2.82
N ALA A 51 -1.02 3.77 -1.94
CA ALA A 51 -0.91 3.14 -0.61
C ALA A 51 -2.18 3.33 0.23
N ALA A 52 -2.72 4.55 0.24
CA ALA A 52 -3.94 4.85 0.97
C ALA A 52 -5.16 4.13 0.40
N SER A 53 -5.31 4.11 -0.94
CA SER A 53 -6.42 3.43 -1.60
C SER A 53 -6.37 1.92 -1.38
N HIS A 54 -5.20 1.31 -1.54
CA HIS A 54 -5.04 -0.14 -1.37
C HIS A 54 -5.32 -0.56 0.08
N LEU A 55 -4.84 0.21 1.06
CA LEU A 55 -5.11 -0.05 2.47
C LEU A 55 -6.62 0.04 2.81
N ALA A 56 -7.32 1.00 2.21
CA ALA A 56 -8.77 1.14 2.39
C ALA A 56 -9.53 -0.05 1.77
N GLU A 57 -9.10 -0.49 0.59
CA GLU A 57 -9.66 -1.66 -0.07
C GLU A 57 -9.37 -2.96 0.71
N ASP A 58 -8.15 -3.16 1.21
CA ASP A 58 -7.78 -4.31 2.06
C ASP A 58 -8.65 -4.35 3.32
N ASN A 59 -8.81 -3.21 4.00
CA ASN A 59 -9.70 -3.11 5.16
C ASN A 59 -11.14 -3.52 4.84
N THR A 60 -11.63 -3.14 3.67
CA THR A 60 -12.98 -3.47 3.21
C THR A 60 -13.09 -4.95 2.90
N ASP A 61 -12.14 -5.49 2.15
CA ASP A 61 -12.12 -6.90 1.74
C ASP A 61 -11.99 -7.85 2.94
N ILE A 62 -11.09 -7.56 3.87
CA ILE A 62 -10.89 -8.39 5.07
C ILE A 62 -12.13 -8.32 5.97
N ALA A 63 -12.70 -7.12 6.18
CA ALA A 63 -13.91 -6.96 7.00
C ALA A 63 -15.11 -7.68 6.39
N ALA A 64 -15.27 -7.65 5.06
CA ALA A 64 -16.34 -8.38 4.38
C ALA A 64 -16.21 -9.90 4.59
N VAL A 65 -15.01 -10.45 4.39
CA VAL A 65 -14.77 -11.89 4.59
C VAL A 65 -14.97 -12.29 6.05
N LEU A 66 -14.46 -11.52 7.01
CA LEU A 66 -14.71 -11.79 8.43
C LEU A 66 -16.19 -11.65 8.79
N GLY A 67 -16.93 -10.74 8.17
CA GLY A 67 -18.38 -10.59 8.34
C GLY A 67 -19.19 -11.79 7.83
N GLU A 68 -18.67 -12.53 6.86
CA GLU A 68 -19.28 -13.80 6.40
C GLU A 68 -18.97 -14.97 7.35
N LEU A 69 -17.80 -14.95 7.98
CA LEU A 69 -17.33 -16.03 8.86
C LEU A 69 -17.80 -15.87 10.31
N LEU A 70 -18.02 -14.64 10.76
CA LEU A 70 -18.38 -14.31 12.14
C LEU A 70 -19.86 -13.98 12.29
N PRO A 71 -20.44 -14.17 13.49
CA PRO A 71 -21.80 -13.72 13.77
C PRO A 71 -21.97 -12.22 13.54
N GLY A 72 -23.14 -11.81 13.05
CA GLY A 72 -23.44 -10.39 12.81
C GLY A 72 -23.65 -9.55 14.08
N ASP A 73 -23.90 -10.19 15.22
CA ASP A 73 -24.12 -9.53 16.50
C ASP A 73 -23.56 -10.31 17.71
N GLY A 74 -23.62 -9.67 18.87
CA GLY A 74 -23.17 -10.26 20.13
C GLY A 74 -21.66 -10.21 20.38
N PRO A 75 -21.17 -10.89 21.43
CA PRO A 75 -19.79 -10.76 21.90
C PRO A 75 -18.74 -11.40 20.98
N GLN A 76 -19.18 -12.14 19.96
CA GLN A 76 -18.34 -12.79 18.95
C GLN A 76 -18.42 -12.09 17.59
N SER A 77 -19.20 -11.01 17.47
CA SER A 77 -19.24 -10.21 16.24
C SER A 77 -17.89 -9.58 15.93
N LEU A 78 -17.67 -9.28 14.65
CA LEU A 78 -16.45 -8.63 14.16
C LEU A 78 -16.15 -7.35 14.97
N GLU A 79 -17.14 -6.49 15.17
CA GLU A 79 -17.04 -5.21 15.86
C GLU A 79 -16.70 -5.40 17.34
N ALA A 80 -17.34 -6.37 18.00
CA ALA A 80 -17.05 -6.68 19.39
C ALA A 80 -15.64 -7.27 19.58
N ARG A 81 -15.15 -8.06 18.61
CA ARG A 81 -13.78 -8.61 18.64
C ARG A 81 -12.74 -7.54 18.32
N LEU A 82 -12.97 -6.70 17.32
CA LEU A 82 -12.10 -5.56 16.98
C LEU A 82 -11.95 -4.60 18.16
N ALA A 83 -13.02 -4.33 18.91
CA ALA A 83 -12.97 -3.45 20.08
C ALA A 83 -12.10 -4.00 21.23
N ARG A 84 -11.79 -5.30 21.23
CA ARG A 84 -10.94 -5.95 22.25
C ARG A 84 -9.49 -6.11 21.81
N ILE A 85 -9.21 -5.91 20.52
CA ILE A 85 -7.88 -6.06 19.97
C ILE A 85 -7.08 -4.78 20.22
N GLU A 86 -6.00 -4.92 20.98
CA GLU A 86 -5.01 -3.86 21.16
C GLU A 86 -3.89 -4.03 20.14
N VAL A 87 -3.89 -3.16 19.13
CA VAL A 87 -2.80 -3.06 18.16
C VAL A 87 -2.13 -1.71 18.31
N ALA A 88 -0.80 -1.72 18.46
CA ALA A 88 -0.02 -0.49 18.46
C ALA A 88 -0.12 0.23 17.12
N GLN A 89 -0.20 1.56 17.16
CA GLN A 89 -0.20 2.35 15.93
C GLN A 89 1.13 2.15 15.19
N PRO A 90 1.11 1.78 13.90
CA PRO A 90 2.33 1.53 13.16
C PRO A 90 3.10 2.83 12.92
N ALA A 91 4.44 2.75 12.99
CA ALA A 91 5.32 3.89 12.77
C ALA A 91 5.41 4.27 11.27
N GLY A 92 5.80 5.52 10.99
CA GLY A 92 6.08 5.99 9.62
C GLY A 92 4.88 6.63 8.90
N TYR A 93 3.71 6.67 9.52
CA TYR A 93 2.54 7.38 9.00
C TYR A 93 2.48 8.81 9.55
N ASN A 94 2.66 9.80 8.67
CA ASN A 94 2.52 11.22 9.02
C ASN A 94 1.07 11.71 8.94
N ASP A 95 0.19 10.97 8.26
CA ASP A 95 -1.24 11.24 8.17
C ASP A 95 -1.98 10.43 9.26
N PRO A 96 -2.66 11.08 10.22
CA PRO A 96 -3.43 10.40 11.27
C PRO A 96 -4.52 9.46 10.73
N ALA A 97 -5.20 9.83 9.65
CA ALA A 97 -6.26 9.00 9.08
C ALA A 97 -5.68 7.72 8.49
N LEU A 98 -4.54 7.83 7.80
CA LEU A 98 -3.82 6.69 7.25
C LEU A 98 -3.26 5.79 8.36
N ALA A 99 -2.75 6.40 9.44
CA ALA A 99 -2.26 5.66 10.60
C ALA A 99 -3.38 4.87 11.30
N THR A 100 -4.57 5.45 11.46
CA THR A 100 -5.76 4.76 11.97
C THR A 100 -6.21 3.65 11.03
N ALA A 101 -6.21 3.89 9.71
CA ALA A 101 -6.54 2.86 8.73
C ALA A 101 -5.57 1.68 8.78
N ALA A 102 -4.27 1.94 8.98
CA ALA A 102 -3.23 0.91 9.10
C ALA A 102 -3.37 0.12 10.40
N GLN A 103 -3.67 0.79 11.51
CA GLN A 103 -3.95 0.13 12.78
C GLN A 103 -5.18 -0.80 12.68
N ARG A 104 -6.25 -0.34 12.02
CA ARG A 104 -7.43 -1.17 11.75
C ARG A 104 -7.09 -2.38 10.88
N ASN A 105 -6.28 -2.19 9.83
CA ASN A 105 -5.84 -3.27 8.96
C ASN A 105 -5.11 -4.37 9.72
N LEU A 106 -4.18 -3.99 10.60
CA LEU A 106 -3.46 -4.91 11.46
C LEU A 106 -4.38 -5.67 12.41
N ALA A 107 -5.38 -5.00 13.01
CA ALA A 107 -6.36 -5.66 13.86
C ALA A 107 -7.23 -6.68 13.09
N LEU A 108 -7.63 -6.33 11.86
CA LEU A 108 -8.35 -7.23 10.97
C LEU A 108 -7.51 -8.46 10.59
N HIS A 109 -6.22 -8.26 10.30
CA HIS A 109 -5.30 -9.37 10.03
C HIS A 109 -5.13 -10.30 11.23
N GLN A 110 -5.09 -9.79 12.46
CA GLN A 110 -5.05 -10.64 13.65
C GLN A 110 -6.27 -11.56 13.74
N LEU A 111 -7.47 -11.02 13.51
CA LEU A 111 -8.70 -11.82 13.48
C LEU A 111 -8.71 -12.84 12.36
N LEU A 112 -8.19 -12.48 11.19
CA LEU A 112 -8.08 -13.36 10.04
C LEU A 112 -7.16 -14.57 10.33
N LEU A 113 -6.05 -14.34 11.03
CA LEU A 113 -5.11 -15.40 11.46
C LEU A 113 -5.71 -16.35 12.50
N GLU A 114 -6.76 -15.94 13.21
CA GLU A 114 -7.51 -16.79 14.15
C GLU A 114 -8.57 -17.65 13.45
N GLN A 115 -8.82 -17.46 12.16
CA GLN A 115 -9.81 -18.24 11.41
C GLN A 115 -9.18 -19.49 10.81
N ASP A 116 -9.96 -20.56 10.73
CA ASP A 116 -9.55 -21.77 10.02
C ASP A 116 -9.42 -21.48 8.52
N ASP A 117 -8.48 -22.20 7.89
CA ASP A 117 -8.22 -22.04 6.47
C ASP A 117 -9.47 -22.38 5.64
N SER A 118 -9.80 -21.53 4.68
CA SER A 118 -11.05 -21.64 3.91
C SER A 118 -10.90 -21.06 2.51
N ALA A 119 -11.81 -21.46 1.61
CA ALA A 119 -11.81 -20.97 0.23
C ALA A 119 -11.97 -19.44 0.16
N GLN A 120 -12.76 -18.86 1.07
CA GLN A 120 -12.98 -17.42 1.19
C GLN A 120 -11.67 -16.69 1.56
N ILE A 121 -10.91 -17.24 2.51
CA ILE A 121 -9.63 -16.69 2.95
C ILE A 121 -8.57 -16.81 1.84
N HIS A 122 -8.51 -17.93 1.13
CA HIS A 122 -7.62 -18.04 -0.04
C HIS A 122 -7.97 -17.03 -1.15
N ALA A 123 -9.26 -16.85 -1.43
CA ALA A 123 -9.71 -15.87 -2.42
C ALA A 123 -9.38 -14.43 -2.01
N LEU A 124 -9.46 -14.11 -0.71
CA LEU A 124 -9.03 -12.84 -0.14
C LEU A 124 -7.54 -12.60 -0.38
N PHE A 125 -6.69 -13.55 0.00
CA PHE A 125 -5.24 -13.43 -0.21
C PHE A 125 -4.87 -13.29 -1.69
N ALA A 126 -5.57 -13.99 -2.59
CA ALA A 126 -5.38 -13.83 -4.02
C ALA A 126 -5.69 -12.40 -4.52
N ARG A 127 -6.77 -11.78 -4.02
CA ARG A 127 -7.11 -10.37 -4.36
C ARG A 127 -6.06 -9.40 -3.83
N MET A 128 -5.63 -9.56 -2.58
CA MET A 128 -4.60 -8.71 -1.96
C MET A 128 -3.25 -8.84 -2.69
N ALA A 129 -2.83 -10.05 -3.04
CA ALA A 129 -1.60 -10.27 -3.79
C ALA A 129 -1.65 -9.65 -5.20
N ALA A 130 -2.80 -9.74 -5.89
CA ALA A 130 -2.98 -9.11 -7.20
C ALA A 130 -2.91 -7.57 -7.13
N ARG A 131 -3.38 -6.98 -6.03
CA ARG A 131 -3.30 -5.55 -5.75
C ARG A 131 -1.85 -5.11 -5.48
N ASP A 132 -1.10 -5.91 -4.73
CA ASP A 132 0.31 -5.62 -4.41
C ASP A 132 1.26 -5.79 -5.60
N ALA A 133 0.94 -6.66 -6.56
CA ALA A 133 1.72 -6.81 -7.80
C ALA A 133 1.89 -5.48 -8.57
N ILE A 134 0.98 -4.52 -8.37
CA ILE A 134 1.05 -3.16 -8.93
C ILE A 134 2.27 -2.40 -8.40
N TYR A 135 2.68 -2.64 -7.15
CA TYR A 135 3.85 -1.99 -6.53
C TYR A 135 5.19 -2.55 -7.00
N VAL A 136 5.22 -3.83 -7.36
CA VAL A 136 6.45 -4.53 -7.76
C VAL A 136 6.82 -4.23 -9.23
N GLY A 137 5.86 -3.76 -10.03
CA GLY A 137 6.08 -3.51 -11.45
C GLY A 137 6.08 -4.79 -12.29
N ASP A 138 5.50 -5.88 -11.78
CA ASP A 138 5.48 -7.19 -12.44
C ASP A 138 4.52 -7.27 -13.65
N ARG A 139 3.81 -6.19 -13.98
CA ARG A 139 2.97 -6.11 -15.19
C ARG A 139 3.73 -6.07 -16.51
N ALA A 140 5.07 -6.14 -16.51
CA ALA A 140 5.87 -6.03 -17.73
C ALA A 140 6.15 -7.35 -18.47
N LYS A 141 5.48 -8.47 -18.14
CA LYS A 141 5.74 -9.77 -18.81
C LYS A 141 4.56 -10.43 -19.54
N GLU A 142 3.35 -9.89 -19.51
CA GLU A 142 2.20 -10.58 -20.13
C GLU A 142 1.83 -10.12 -21.55
N ASP A 143 2.36 -8.99 -22.06
CA ASP A 143 1.99 -8.48 -23.39
C ASP A 143 3.13 -8.52 -24.44
N GLY A 144 4.06 -9.47 -24.33
CA GLY A 144 5.28 -9.51 -25.15
C GLY A 144 5.65 -10.88 -25.71
N ALA A 145 4.68 -11.68 -26.14
CA ALA A 145 4.91 -12.87 -26.97
C ALA A 145 3.87 -12.91 -28.09
N GLY A 146 4.18 -12.21 -29.18
CA GLY A 146 3.46 -12.23 -30.45
C GLY A 146 4.41 -11.86 -31.57
#